data_AF-A0A1S8TW17-F1
#
_entry.id   AF-A0A1S8TW17-F1
#
_cell.length_a   1.000
_cell.length_b   1.000
_cell.length_c   1.000
_cell.angle_alpha   90.00
_cell.angle_beta   90.00
_cell.angle_gamma   90.00
#
_symmetry.space_group_name_H-M   'P 1'
#
loop_
_entity.id
_entity.type
_entity.pdbx_description
1 polymer ?
#
loop_
_entity_poly.entity_id
_entity_poly.type
_entity_poly.pdbx_seq_one_letter_code
_entity_poly.pdbx_strand_id
1 'polypeptide(L)'
;MLDEKHMNAIKLLSPKTMSKAEIAERVGISTRTLNRWENDEEFRAELDRRREQLKKTGRNEITDDICTYINNMKEMANQKTDNRVRFQANKYLIDQCLGSPSAVKEDSNNTSKEKEGTDQNALKNEIDEIKNIRVVK
;
A
#
# COMPACT_ATOMS: atom_id res chain seq x y z
N MET A 1 12.47 -27.94 14.73
CA MET A 1 12.31 -27.43 16.11
C MET A 1 13.13 -26.16 16.23
N LEU A 2 12.46 -25.04 16.52
CA LEU A 2 13.10 -23.75 16.70
C LEU A 2 13.87 -23.70 18.04
N ASP A 3 15.20 -23.74 17.93
CA ASP A 3 16.12 -23.50 19.03
C ASP A 3 16.30 -21.98 19.33
N GLU A 4 16.89 -21.64 20.48
CA GLU A 4 17.12 -20.26 20.94
C GLU A 4 17.82 -19.39 19.88
N LYS A 5 18.80 -19.95 19.16
CA LYS A 5 19.49 -19.26 18.06
C LYS A 5 18.55 -18.92 16.90
N HIS A 6 17.59 -19.79 16.58
CA HIS A 6 16.59 -19.50 15.55
C HIS A 6 15.69 -18.34 16.00
N MET A 7 15.24 -18.35 17.25
CA MET A 7 14.38 -17.30 17.80
C MET A 7 15.08 -15.94 17.83
N ASN A 8 16.37 -15.92 18.18
CA ASN A 8 17.20 -14.71 18.15
C ASN A 8 17.42 -14.20 16.72
N ALA A 9 17.71 -15.09 15.77
CA ALA A 9 17.81 -14.74 14.36
C ALA A 9 16.49 -14.16 13.81
N ILE A 10 15.35 -14.79 14.11
CA ILE A 10 14.02 -14.32 13.70
C ILE A 10 13.73 -12.92 14.27
N LYS A 11 14.04 -12.69 15.55
CA LYS A 11 13.84 -11.39 16.21
C LYS A 11 14.62 -10.28 15.49
N LEU A 12 15.86 -10.56 15.08
CA LEU A 12 16.71 -9.60 14.37
C LEU A 12 16.33 -9.43 12.88
N LEU A 13 15.83 -10.49 12.23
CA LEU A 13 15.38 -10.46 10.84
C LEU A 13 14.01 -9.79 10.65
N SER A 14 13.15 -9.83 11.67
CA SER A 14 11.77 -9.30 11.59
C SER A 14 11.71 -7.81 11.22
N PRO A 15 12.46 -6.89 11.87
CA PRO A 15 12.40 -5.46 11.58
C PRO A 15 13.19 -5.03 10.32
N LYS A 16 13.99 -5.91 9.71
CA LYS A 16 14.84 -5.64 8.52
C LYS A 16 15.77 -4.42 8.64
N THR A 17 16.29 -4.14 9.83
CA THR A 17 17.18 -2.99 10.09
C THR A 17 18.66 -3.28 9.87
N MET A 18 19.04 -4.57 9.83
CA MET A 18 20.44 -5.02 9.75
C MET A 18 20.63 -5.95 8.56
N SER A 19 21.85 -6.01 8.05
CA SER A 19 22.21 -6.96 6.99
C SER A 19 22.26 -8.39 7.53
N LYS A 20 22.10 -9.38 6.65
CA LYS A 20 22.17 -10.81 7.02
C LYS A 20 23.52 -11.21 7.60
N ALA A 21 24.60 -10.55 7.17
CA ALA A 21 25.95 -10.80 7.68
C ALA A 21 26.07 -10.37 9.15
N GLU A 22 25.62 -9.15 9.47
CA GLU A 22 25.62 -8.63 10.85
C GLU A 22 24.71 -9.46 11.77
N ILE A 23 23.57 -9.92 11.27
CA ILE A 23 22.66 -10.78 12.04
C ILE A 23 23.34 -12.14 12.31
N ALA A 24 23.98 -12.73 11.30
CA ALA A 24 24.67 -14.01 11.45
C ALA A 24 25.82 -13.91 12.47
N GLU A 25 26.61 -12.83 12.43
CA GLU A 25 27.66 -12.54 13.41
C GLU A 25 27.09 -12.42 14.83
N ARG A 26 26.02 -11.63 15.00
CA ARG A 26 25.40 -11.39 16.31
C ARG A 26 24.77 -12.65 16.93
N VAL A 27 24.31 -13.57 16.10
CA VAL A 27 23.75 -14.87 16.53
C VAL A 27 24.85 -15.93 16.69
N GLY A 28 26.06 -15.67 16.19
CA GLY A 28 27.19 -16.60 16.24
C GLY A 28 27.04 -17.77 15.26
N ILE A 29 26.56 -17.50 14.05
CA ILE A 29 26.37 -18.48 12.97
C ILE A 29 26.96 -17.96 11.65
N SER A 30 27.13 -18.85 10.67
CA SER A 30 27.49 -18.42 9.31
C SER A 30 26.29 -17.85 8.56
N THR A 31 26.52 -16.89 7.66
CA THR A 31 25.49 -16.37 6.76
C THR A 31 24.86 -17.47 5.90
N ARG A 32 25.62 -18.49 5.52
CA ARG A 32 25.12 -19.67 4.79
C ARG A 32 24.10 -20.45 5.64
N THR A 33 24.36 -20.62 6.93
CA THR A 33 23.43 -21.26 7.87
C THR A 33 22.14 -20.46 7.97
N LEU A 34 22.22 -19.13 8.10
CA LEU A 34 21.06 -18.26 8.15
C LEU A 34 20.19 -18.36 6.88
N ASN A 35 20.81 -18.35 5.70
CA ASN A 35 20.10 -18.55 4.43
C ASN A 35 19.44 -19.93 4.35
N ARG A 36 20.06 -20.98 4.91
CA ARG A 36 19.44 -22.31 4.98
C ARG A 36 18.19 -22.28 5.87
N TRP A 37 18.25 -21.61 7.02
CA TRP A 37 17.11 -21.50 7.93
C TRP A 37 15.95 -20.72 7.32
N GLU A 38 16.21 -19.67 6.54
CA GLU A 38 15.14 -18.95 5.85
C GLU A 38 14.37 -19.80 4.82
N ASN A 39 14.97 -20.89 4.33
CA ASN A 39 14.31 -21.85 3.45
C ASN A 39 13.58 -22.97 4.21
N ASP A 40 13.76 -23.05 5.53
CA ASP A 40 13.03 -23.98 6.38
C ASP A 40 11.60 -23.45 6.63
N GLU A 41 10.62 -24.32 6.49
CA GLU A 41 9.21 -23.96 6.57
C GLU A 41 8.82 -23.46 7.96
N GLU A 42 9.30 -24.11 9.02
CA GLU A 42 9.00 -23.74 10.41
C GLU A 42 9.56 -22.35 10.75
N PHE A 43 10.79 -22.08 10.33
CA PHE A 43 11.46 -20.80 10.54
C PHE A 43 10.80 -19.68 9.75
N ARG A 44 10.45 -19.93 8.48
CA ARG A 44 9.75 -18.96 7.63
C ARG A 44 8.37 -18.62 8.20
N ALA A 45 7.60 -19.63 8.62
CA ALA A 45 6.29 -19.42 9.21
C ALA A 45 6.35 -18.54 10.47
N GLU A 46 7.30 -18.80 11.37
CA GLU A 46 7.45 -17.97 12.58
C GLU A 46 7.95 -16.55 12.25
N LEU A 47 8.86 -16.40 11.28
CA LEU A 47 9.32 -15.09 10.81
C LEU A 47 8.17 -14.26 10.23
N ASP A 48 7.31 -14.87 9.43
CA ASP A 48 6.16 -14.19 8.84
C ASP A 48 5.11 -13.85 9.91
N ARG A 49 4.83 -14.77 10.85
CA ARG A 49 3.99 -14.48 12.03
C ARG A 49 4.50 -13.27 12.81
N ARG A 50 5.82 -13.21 13.06
CA ARG A 50 6.46 -12.08 13.77
C ARG A 50 6.32 -10.77 13.00
N ARG A 51 6.45 -10.81 11.67
CA ARG A 51 6.25 -9.62 10.82
C ARG A 51 4.79 -9.16 10.82
N GLU A 52 3.83 -10.07 10.78
CA GLU A 52 2.42 -9.74 10.88
C GLU A 52 2.09 -9.12 12.23
N GLN A 53 2.62 -9.68 13.32
CA GLN A 53 2.49 -9.10 14.65
C GLN A 53 3.08 -7.70 14.71
N LEU A 54 4.27 -7.46 14.13
CA LEU A 54 4.88 -6.14 14.07
C LEU A 54 4.02 -5.14 13.30
N LYS A 55 3.46 -5.54 12.16
CA LYS A 55 2.50 -4.71 11.40
C LYS A 55 1.24 -4.41 12.20
N LYS A 56 0.75 -5.39 12.98
CA LYS A 56 -0.41 -5.19 13.86
C LYS A 56 -0.09 -4.20 14.96
N THR A 57 1.05 -4.34 15.63
CA THR A 57 1.50 -3.39 16.66
C THR A 57 1.64 -1.98 16.09
N GLY A 58 2.32 -1.80 14.96
CA GLY A 58 2.46 -0.47 14.35
C GLY A 58 1.13 0.14 13.92
N ARG A 59 0.18 -0.68 13.41
CA ARG A 59 -1.19 -0.19 13.13
C ARG A 59 -1.91 0.23 14.40
N ASN A 60 -1.75 -0.50 15.50
CA ASN A 60 -2.37 -0.15 16.77
C ASN A 60 -1.79 1.17 17.29
N GLU A 61 -0.46 1.36 17.27
CA GLU A 61 0.17 2.62 17.68
C GLU A 61 -0.37 3.82 16.89
N ILE A 62 -0.46 3.70 15.55
CA ILE A 62 -1.06 4.74 14.68
C ILE A 62 -2.53 4.99 15.04
N THR A 63 -3.28 3.94 15.39
CA THR A 63 -4.70 4.03 15.73
C THR A 63 -4.89 4.71 17.09
N ASP A 64 -4.05 4.40 18.07
CA ASP A 64 -4.08 5.00 19.39
C ASP A 64 -3.80 6.51 19.31
N ASP A 65 -2.93 6.93 18.39
CA ASP A 65 -2.58 8.33 18.13
C ASP A 65 -3.54 9.07 17.18
N ILE A 66 -4.63 8.44 16.72
CA ILE A 66 -5.52 9.00 15.70
C ILE A 66 -6.10 10.37 16.09
N CYS A 67 -6.39 10.58 17.38
CA CYS A 67 -6.87 11.85 17.91
C CYS A 67 -5.86 12.98 17.71
N THR A 68 -4.57 12.70 17.91
CA THR A 68 -3.48 13.65 17.68
C THR A 68 -3.40 14.01 16.20
N TYR A 69 -3.50 13.02 15.29
CA TYR A 69 -3.49 13.28 13.85
C TYR A 69 -4.70 14.12 13.41
N ILE A 70 -5.88 13.87 13.98
CA ILE A 70 -7.08 14.68 13.76
C ILE A 70 -6.86 16.12 14.24
N ASN A 71 -6.25 16.32 15.41
CA ASN A 71 -5.98 17.66 15.93
C ASN A 71 -4.99 18.42 15.05
N ASN A 72 -3.90 17.77 14.62
CA ASN A 72 -2.94 18.35 13.68
C ASN A 72 -3.62 18.74 12.35
N MET A 73 -4.55 17.90 11.86
CA MET A 73 -5.33 18.22 10.66
C MET A 73 -6.24 19.44 10.87
N LYS A 74 -6.88 19.56 12.04
CA LYS A 74 -7.66 20.75 12.41
C LYS A 74 -6.79 22.00 12.50
N GLU A 75 -5.58 21.91 13.03
CA GLU A 75 -4.64 23.04 13.05
C GLU A 75 -4.25 23.46 11.63
N MET A 76 -3.89 22.52 10.76
CA MET A 76 -3.61 22.78 9.35
C MET A 76 -4.81 23.38 8.60
N ALA A 77 -6.03 22.97 8.93
CA ALA A 77 -7.26 23.52 8.38
C ALA A 77 -7.53 24.97 8.84
N ASN A 78 -6.99 25.37 9.99
CA ASN A 78 -7.14 26.72 10.54
C ASN A 78 -5.93 27.64 10.26
N GLN A 79 -4.87 27.12 9.64
CA GLN A 79 -3.67 27.90 9.35
C GLN A 79 -3.91 28.98 8.27
N LYS A 80 -3.30 30.16 8.43
CA LYS A 80 -3.52 31.30 7.53
C LYS A 80 -2.53 31.39 6.37
N THR A 81 -1.39 30.73 6.47
CA THR A 81 -0.22 30.93 5.60
C THR A 81 -0.33 30.19 4.26
N ASP A 82 -0.68 28.91 4.27
CA ASP A 82 -0.77 28.09 3.05
C ASP A 82 -2.23 27.73 2.72
N ASN A 83 -2.76 28.37 1.68
CA ASN A 83 -4.13 28.16 1.20
C ASN A 83 -4.34 26.76 0.61
N ARG A 84 -3.30 26.14 0.02
CA ARG A 84 -3.41 24.82 -0.60
C ARG A 84 -3.45 23.74 0.47
N VAL A 85 -2.57 23.80 1.46
CA VAL A 85 -2.59 22.87 2.60
C VAL A 85 -3.90 23.01 3.36
N ARG A 86 -4.37 24.26 3.58
CA ARG A 86 -5.67 24.51 4.20
C ARG A 86 -6.83 23.90 3.41
N PHE A 87 -6.87 24.11 2.09
CA PHE A 87 -7.91 23.53 1.24
C PHE A 87 -7.91 22.00 1.32
N GLN A 88 -6.73 21.37 1.24
CA GLN A 88 -6.61 19.91 1.32
C GLN A 88 -7.05 19.36 2.67
N ALA A 89 -6.65 20.00 3.77
CA ALA A 89 -7.05 19.61 5.12
C ALA A 89 -8.57 19.74 5.33
N ASN A 90 -9.15 20.87 4.93
CA ASN A 90 -10.60 21.09 5.01
C ASN A 90 -11.37 20.11 4.11
N LYS A 91 -10.90 19.88 2.87
CA LYS A 91 -11.51 18.90 1.96
C LYS A 91 -11.51 17.50 2.57
N TYR A 92 -10.38 17.05 3.11
CA TYR A 92 -10.28 15.75 3.76
C TYR A 92 -11.26 15.59 4.93
N LEU A 93 -11.35 16.60 5.81
CA LEU A 93 -12.28 16.59 6.95
C LEU A 93 -13.75 16.58 6.50
N ILE A 94 -14.10 17.33 5.46
CA ILE A 94 -15.46 17.35 4.90
C ILE A 94 -15.79 16.01 4.25
N ASP A 95 -14.88 15.45 3.44
CA ASP A 95 -15.07 14.16 2.77
C ASP A 95 -15.23 13.01 3.79
N GLN A 96 -14.57 13.08 4.95
CA GLN A 96 -14.71 12.09 6.02
C GLN A 96 -16.07 12.16 6.72
N CYS A 97 -16.66 13.35 6.83
CA CYS A 97 -17.95 13.57 7.49
C CYS A 97 -19.15 13.34 6.57
N LEU A 98 -19.07 13.81 5.32
CA LEU A 98 -20.18 13.82 4.37
C LEU A 98 -20.04 12.73 3.29
N GLY A 99 -18.93 11.99 3.29
CA GLY A 99 -18.53 11.15 2.18
C GLY A 99 -17.88 11.97 1.06
N SER A 100 -16.97 11.36 0.31
CA SER A 100 -16.54 11.94 -0.96
C SER A 100 -17.55 11.57 -2.04
N PRO A 101 -17.85 12.47 -3.00
CA PRO A 101 -18.60 12.10 -4.18
C PRO A 101 -17.81 11.03 -4.94
N SER A 102 -18.14 9.76 -4.76
CA SER A 102 -17.61 8.70 -5.58
C SER A 102 -18.25 8.85 -6.96
N ALA A 103 -17.45 9.17 -7.98
CA ALA A 103 -17.91 8.94 -9.35
C ALA A 103 -18.30 7.46 -9.43
N VAL A 104 -19.58 7.19 -9.74
CA VAL A 104 -20.05 5.84 -10.03
C VAL A 104 -19.17 5.34 -11.16
N LYS A 105 -18.24 4.44 -10.86
CA LYS A 105 -17.63 3.62 -11.89
C LYS A 105 -18.74 2.66 -12.30
N GLU A 106 -19.22 2.76 -13.53
CA GLU A 106 -20.08 1.73 -14.08
C GLU A 106 -19.34 0.39 -13.94
N ASP A 107 -19.87 -0.49 -13.10
CA ASP A 107 -19.39 -1.86 -12.97
C ASP A 107 -19.70 -2.59 -14.28
N SER A 108 -18.76 -2.56 -15.23
CA SER A 108 -18.75 -3.51 -16.34
C SER A 108 -18.32 -4.89 -15.82
N ASN A 109 -19.12 -5.48 -14.93
CA ASN A 109 -19.11 -6.90 -14.63
C ASN A 109 -19.79 -7.64 -15.79
N ASN A 110 -19.07 -7.86 -16.88
CA ASN A 110 -19.43 -8.92 -17.81
C ASN A 110 -18.56 -10.14 -17.52
N THR A 111 -19.10 -11.02 -16.69
CA THR A 111 -18.57 -12.36 -16.47
C THR A 111 -18.88 -13.18 -17.72
N SER A 112 -17.94 -13.26 -18.68
CA SER A 112 -17.85 -14.37 -19.63
C SER A 112 -16.53 -14.31 -20.40
N LYS A 113 -15.90 -15.47 -20.52
CA LYS A 113 -14.73 -15.74 -21.34
C LYS A 113 -15.02 -15.36 -22.79
N GLU A 114 -14.13 -14.59 -23.41
CA GLU A 114 -13.50 -14.93 -24.70
C GLU A 114 -12.50 -13.84 -25.10
N LYS A 115 -11.32 -14.29 -25.54
CA LYS A 115 -10.32 -13.46 -26.23
C LYS A 115 -10.90 -13.10 -27.59
N GLU A 116 -11.07 -11.83 -27.89
CA GLU A 116 -10.90 -11.29 -29.25
C GLU A 116 -10.76 -9.77 -29.21
N GLY A 117 -9.81 -9.24 -29.99
CA GLY A 117 -9.24 -7.91 -29.84
C GLY A 117 -10.24 -6.76 -30.03
N THR A 118 -10.20 -5.79 -29.12
CA THR A 118 -10.89 -4.51 -29.30
C THR A 118 -10.13 -3.69 -30.34
N ASP A 119 -10.65 -3.75 -31.57
CA ASP A 119 -10.07 -3.16 -32.77
C ASP A 119 -10.00 -1.62 -32.65
N GLN A 120 -8.81 -1.09 -32.34
CA GLN A 120 -8.52 0.35 -32.31
C GLN A 120 -8.83 1.06 -33.64
N ASN A 121 -9.07 0.32 -34.73
CA ASN A 121 -9.42 0.89 -36.03
C ASN A 121 -10.88 1.37 -36.11
N ALA A 122 -11.80 0.85 -35.28
CA ALA A 122 -13.19 1.29 -35.29
C ALA A 122 -13.34 2.74 -34.80
N LEU A 123 -12.68 3.08 -33.69
CA LEU A 123 -12.70 4.44 -33.13
C LEU A 123 -11.99 5.47 -34.03
N LYS A 124 -10.97 5.04 -34.78
CA LYS A 124 -10.29 5.93 -35.75
C LYS A 124 -11.19 6.27 -36.93
N ASN A 125 -11.94 5.28 -37.44
CA ASN A 125 -12.86 5.49 -38.56
C ASN A 125 -14.00 6.46 -38.18
N GLU A 126 -14.55 6.32 -36.97
CA GLU A 126 -15.59 7.24 -36.47
C GLU A 126 -15.08 8.69 -36.30
N ILE A 127 -13.83 8.87 -35.84
CA ILE A 127 -13.23 10.21 -35.72
C ILE A 127 -13.01 10.86 -37.09
N ASP A 128 -12.62 10.08 -38.10
CA ASP A 128 -12.38 10.62 -39.44
C ASP A 128 -13.70 10.94 -40.17
N GLU A 129 -14.80 10.24 -39.88
CA GLU A 129 -16.13 10.60 -40.36
C GLU A 129 -16.62 11.93 -39.78
N ILE A 130 -16.40 12.18 -38.48
CA ILE A 130 -16.78 13.45 -37.83
C ILE A 130 -16.02 14.64 -38.41
N LYS A 131 -14.73 14.47 -38.75
CA LYS A 131 -13.93 15.53 -39.39
C LYS A 131 -14.41 15.91 -40.78
N ASN A 132 -15.10 15.02 -41.49
CA ASN A 132 -15.57 15.25 -42.85
C ASN A 132 -16.96 15.89 -42.93
N ILE A 133 -17.60 16.21 -41.80
CA ILE A 133 -18.84 16.99 -41.79
C ILE A 133 -18.51 18.46 -42.09
N ARG A 134 -18.76 18.89 -43.34
CA ARG A 134 -18.73 20.32 -43.69
C ARG A 134 -20.06 20.96 -43.34
N VAL A 135 -20.01 22.04 -42.56
CA VAL A 135 -21.18 22.89 -42.28
C VAL A 135 -21.67 23.50 -43.59
N VAL A 136 -22.86 23.10 -44.02
CA VAL A 136 -23.56 23.76 -45.13
C VAL A 136 -24.12 25.08 -44.60
N LYS A 137 -23.79 26.18 -45.26
CA LYS A 137 -24.22 27.53 -44.90
C LYS A 137 -25.63 27.82 -45.37
#